data_AF-A0A8D0FAZ5-F1
#
_entry.id   AF-A0A8D0FAZ5-F1
#
_cell.length_a   1.000
_cell.length_b   1.000
_cell.length_c   1.000
_cell.angle_alpha   90.00
_cell.angle_beta   90.00
_cell.angle_gamma   90.00
#
_symmetry.space_group_name_H-M   'P 1'
#
loop_
_entity.id
_entity.type
_entity.pdbx_description
1 polymer ?
#
loop_
_entity_poly.entity_id
_entity_poly.type
_entity_poly.pdbx_seq_one_letter_code
_entity_poly.pdbx_strand_id
1 'polypeptide(L)'
;MYVKGKQDVYNYLLSLGKTLTAIRSAVVWNRALSLETPVHDFQPGDYVYVKTWTSEPLQERWKGPFQILLTTFTAIKIAESDAWIHYTRVKKAPTPWKIIKWKSTSTGPLKLRIRRQ
;
A
#
# COMPACT_ATOMS: atom_id res chain seq x y z
N MET A 1 48.74 20.88 -31.10
CA MET A 1 47.38 21.25 -30.66
C MET A 1 46.32 20.16 -30.83
N TYR A 2 46.55 19.07 -31.58
CA TYR A 2 45.52 18.06 -31.93
C TYR A 2 45.15 17.03 -30.85
N VAL A 3 45.99 16.82 -29.84
CA VAL A 3 45.80 15.74 -28.83
C VAL A 3 44.82 16.16 -27.73
N LYS A 4 44.73 17.46 -27.43
CA LYS A 4 43.90 18.01 -26.34
C LYS A 4 42.40 17.87 -26.63
N GLY A 5 41.98 18.19 -27.86
CA GLY A 5 40.57 18.09 -28.26
C GLY A 5 39.98 16.67 -28.23
N LYS A 6 40.78 15.62 -28.52
CA LYS A 6 40.31 14.23 -28.40
C LYS A 6 40.07 13.84 -26.94
N GLN A 7 40.94 14.29 -26.04
CA GLN A 7 40.80 14.02 -24.62
C GLN A 7 39.60 14.75 -24.01
N ASP A 8 39.35 15.98 -24.45
CA ASP A 8 38.20 16.79 -24.00
C ASP A 8 36.87 16.16 -24.43
N VAL A 9 36.77 15.67 -25.67
CA VAL A 9 35.59 14.93 -26.16
C VAL A 9 35.40 13.62 -25.38
N TYR A 10 36.48 12.90 -25.08
CA TYR A 10 36.43 11.67 -24.29
C TYR A 10 35.93 11.93 -22.86
N ASN A 11 36.45 12.97 -22.21
CA ASN A 11 36.03 13.39 -20.87
C ASN A 11 34.56 13.85 -20.85
N TYR A 12 34.11 14.54 -21.90
CA TYR A 12 32.72 14.93 -22.07
C TYR A 12 31.79 13.73 -22.25
N LEU A 13 32.16 12.75 -23.07
CA LEU A 13 31.38 11.52 -23.24
C LEU A 13 31.28 10.73 -21.93
N LEU A 14 32.37 10.65 -21.17
CA LEU A 14 32.40 10.02 -19.84
C LEU A 14 31.49 10.76 -18.85
N SER A 15 31.53 12.08 -18.81
CA SER A 15 30.69 12.86 -17.90
C SER A 15 29.22 12.76 -18.28
N LEU A 16 28.89 12.79 -19.57
CA LEU A 16 27.54 12.60 -20.11
C LEU A 16 26.99 11.21 -19.77
N GLY A 17 27.80 10.16 -19.91
CA GLY A 17 27.39 8.79 -19.54
C GLY A 17 27.07 8.67 -18.04
N LYS A 18 27.86 9.34 -17.19
CA LYS A 18 27.62 9.37 -15.74
C LYS A 18 26.35 10.15 -15.38
N THR A 19 26.10 11.30 -16.01
CA THR A 19 24.86 12.06 -15.76
C THR A 19 23.63 11.33 -16.28
N LEU A 20 23.69 10.70 -17.45
CA LEU A 20 22.58 9.90 -17.99
C LEU A 20 22.25 8.70 -17.09
N THR A 21 23.26 8.00 -16.55
CA THR A 21 23.02 6.89 -15.62
C THR A 21 22.44 7.36 -14.28
N ALA A 22 22.89 8.50 -13.77
CA ALA A 22 22.33 9.12 -12.56
C ALA A 22 20.86 9.59 -12.76
N ILE A 23 20.53 10.18 -13.91
CA ILE A 23 19.15 10.56 -14.23
C ILE A 23 18.28 9.31 -14.37
N ARG A 24 18.77 8.28 -15.07
CA ARG A 24 18.01 7.03 -15.24
C ARG A 24 17.72 6.36 -13.90
N SER A 25 18.68 6.30 -12.98
CA SER A 25 18.45 5.74 -11.66
C SER A 25 17.46 6.59 -10.86
N ALA A 26 17.59 7.92 -10.87
CA ALA A 26 16.64 8.81 -10.22
C ALA A 26 15.21 8.65 -10.77
N VAL A 27 15.03 8.47 -12.08
CA VAL A 27 13.72 8.22 -12.68
C VAL A 27 13.14 6.88 -12.22
N VAL A 28 13.96 5.82 -12.13
CA VAL A 28 13.50 4.52 -11.61
C VAL A 28 13.03 4.63 -10.15
N TRP A 29 13.77 5.38 -9.31
CA TRP A 29 13.38 5.60 -7.92
C TRP A 29 12.13 6.46 -7.75
N ASN A 30 11.92 7.43 -8.64
CA ASN A 30 10.78 8.34 -8.62
C ASN A 30 9.63 7.87 -9.52
N ARG A 31 9.66 6.63 -10.03
CA ARG A 31 8.52 6.08 -10.76
C ARG A 31 7.32 6.09 -9.83
N ALA A 32 6.23 6.73 -10.29
CA ALA A 32 4.93 6.53 -9.69
C ALA A 32 4.70 5.01 -9.59
N LEU A 33 4.33 4.52 -8.41
CA LEU A 33 3.97 3.11 -8.15
C LEU A 33 3.29 2.56 -9.39
N SER A 34 3.92 1.58 -10.05
CA SER A 34 3.47 1.09 -11.35
C SER A 34 1.99 0.78 -11.28
N LEU A 35 1.16 1.56 -11.99
CA LEU A 35 -0.27 1.30 -12.20
C LEU A 35 -0.49 0.00 -13.03
N GLU A 36 0.56 -0.79 -13.24
CA GLU A 36 0.54 -2.06 -13.95
C GLU A 36 0.23 -3.23 -12.99
N THR A 37 0.44 -3.05 -11.68
CA THR A 37 0.19 -4.09 -10.67
C THR A 37 -0.64 -3.55 -9.51
N PRO A 38 -1.74 -4.22 -9.12
CA PRO A 38 -2.51 -3.81 -7.95
C PRO A 38 -1.64 -3.89 -6.70
N VAL A 39 -1.66 -2.82 -5.90
CA VAL A 39 -0.88 -2.70 -4.66
C VAL A 39 -1.54 -3.51 -3.53
N HIS A 40 -2.73 -4.06 -3.77
CA HIS A 40 -3.52 -4.78 -2.78
C HIS A 40 -4.33 -5.95 -3.37
N ASP A 41 -4.56 -6.97 -2.54
CA ASP A 41 -5.30 -8.19 -2.91
C ASP A 41 -6.79 -8.13 -2.55
N PHE A 42 -7.41 -6.95 -2.67
CA PHE A 42 -8.84 -6.77 -2.45
C PHE A 42 -9.62 -7.09 -3.73
N GLN A 43 -10.70 -7.85 -3.58
CA GLN A 43 -11.59 -8.21 -4.68
C GLN A 43 -13.01 -7.68 -4.44
N PRO A 44 -13.77 -7.39 -5.50
CA PRO A 44 -15.20 -7.11 -5.36
C PRO A 44 -15.89 -8.28 -4.64
N GLY A 45 -16.76 -7.98 -3.68
CA GLY A 45 -17.42 -8.96 -2.82
C GLY A 45 -16.71 -9.25 -1.50
N ASP A 46 -15.44 -8.88 -1.32
CA ASP A 46 -14.78 -8.92 -0.02
C ASP A 46 -15.46 -7.94 0.96
N TYR A 47 -15.39 -8.25 2.26
CA TYR A 47 -15.81 -7.35 3.33
C TYR A 47 -14.59 -6.68 3.96
N VAL A 48 -14.72 -5.39 4.27
CA VAL A 48 -13.64 -4.59 4.83
C VAL A 48 -14.10 -3.62 5.90
N TYR A 49 -13.20 -3.37 6.86
CA TYR A 49 -13.28 -2.25 7.78
C TYR A 49 -12.61 -1.03 7.16
N VAL A 50 -13.23 0.14 7.30
CA VAL A 50 -12.67 1.42 6.85
C VAL A 50 -12.25 2.26 8.06
N LYS A 51 -11.05 2.83 7.99
CA LYS A 51 -10.52 3.69 9.04
C LYS A 51 -11.15 5.09 9.00
N THR A 52 -11.74 5.52 10.11
CA THR A 52 -12.30 6.85 10.29
C THR A 52 -11.20 7.89 10.50
N TRP A 53 -11.51 9.14 10.13
CA TRP A 53 -10.66 10.31 10.34
C TRP A 53 -10.81 10.99 11.70
N THR A 54 -11.83 10.61 12.48
CA THR A 54 -12.13 11.25 13.76
C THR A 54 -10.98 11.03 14.73
N SER A 55 -10.55 12.13 15.37
CA SER A 55 -9.48 12.13 16.38
C SER A 55 -10.03 12.08 17.81
N GLU A 56 -11.30 11.78 17.97
CA GLU A 56 -11.92 11.71 19.29
C GLU A 56 -11.31 10.56 20.11
N PRO A 57 -10.93 10.84 21.36
CA PRO A 57 -10.38 9.81 22.23
C PRO A 57 -11.44 8.73 22.48
N LEU A 58 -11.00 7.47 22.53
CA LEU A 58 -11.81 6.29 22.88
C LEU A 58 -12.93 5.91 21.90
N GLN A 59 -12.99 6.48 20.69
CA GLN A 59 -13.89 6.03 19.64
C GLN A 59 -13.35 4.88 18.79
N GLU A 60 -14.26 4.06 18.26
CA GLU A 60 -13.94 3.04 17.28
C GLU A 60 -13.36 3.66 16.00
N ARG A 61 -12.07 3.40 15.76
CA ARG A 61 -11.37 3.91 14.57
C ARG A 61 -11.74 3.21 13.28
N TRP A 62 -12.41 2.06 13.36
CA TRP A 62 -12.72 1.19 12.23
C TRP A 62 -14.23 1.03 12.13
N LYS A 63 -14.82 1.45 11.00
CA LYS A 63 -16.25 1.35 10.76
C LYS A 63 -16.57 0.15 9.89
N GLY A 64 -17.65 -0.53 10.28
CA GLY A 64 -18.41 -1.54 9.52
C GLY A 64 -17.61 -2.74 9.02
N PRO A 65 -18.27 -3.85 8.70
CA PRO A 65 -17.86 -4.64 7.55
C PRO A 65 -18.62 -4.12 6.32
N PHE A 66 -17.96 -3.35 5.46
CA PHE A 66 -18.51 -2.88 4.20
C PHE A 66 -18.14 -3.81 3.06
N GLN A 67 -19.07 -4.06 2.15
CA GLN A 67 -18.79 -4.86 0.95
C GLN A 67 -18.10 -3.99 -0.11
N ILE A 68 -17.02 -4.51 -0.69
CA ILE A 68 -16.34 -3.90 -1.83
C ILE A 68 -17.18 -4.12 -3.09
N LEU A 69 -17.48 -3.05 -3.82
CA LEU A 69 -18.13 -3.11 -5.13
C LEU A 69 -17.13 -3.08 -6.27
N LEU A 70 -16.07 -2.26 -6.15
CA LEU A 70 -15.04 -2.10 -7.17
C LEU A 70 -13.67 -1.94 -6.52
N THR A 71 -12.64 -2.41 -7.21
CA THR A 71 -11.24 -2.27 -6.83
C THR A 71 -10.44 -1.71 -8.01
N THR A 72 -9.56 -0.77 -7.70
CA THR A 72 -8.55 -0.23 -8.62
C THR A 72 -7.16 -0.57 -8.07
N PHE A 73 -6.09 -0.06 -8.69
CA PHE A 73 -4.72 -0.41 -8.26
C PHE A 73 -4.36 0.04 -6.84
N THR A 74 -4.94 1.15 -6.37
CA THR A 74 -4.59 1.76 -5.06
C THR A 74 -5.80 2.08 -4.19
N ALA A 75 -7.01 1.98 -4.73
CA ALA A 75 -8.22 2.37 -4.04
C ALA A 75 -9.37 1.40 -4.29
N ILE A 76 -10.30 1.39 -3.33
CA ILE A 76 -11.50 0.57 -3.39
C ILE A 76 -12.75 1.45 -3.32
N LYS A 77 -13.85 0.96 -3.91
CA LYS A 77 -15.18 1.54 -3.77
C LYS A 77 -16.04 0.57 -2.96
N ILE A 78 -16.69 1.09 -1.92
CA ILE A 78 -17.58 0.32 -1.04
C ILE A 78 -19.04 0.70 -1.30
N ALA A 79 -19.97 -0.16 -0.91
CA ALA A 79 -21.40 0.07 -1.16
C ALA A 79 -21.97 1.31 -0.44
N GLU A 80 -21.45 1.64 0.74
CA GLU A 80 -21.96 2.74 1.57
C GLU A 80 -21.29 4.09 1.30
N SER A 81 -20.34 4.16 0.36
CA SER A 81 -19.64 5.40 0.07
C SER A 81 -19.41 5.59 -1.43
N ASP A 82 -19.78 6.76 -1.93
CA ASP A 82 -19.48 7.15 -3.31
C ASP A 82 -18.00 7.47 -3.54
N ALA A 83 -17.24 7.70 -2.45
CA ALA A 83 -15.84 8.04 -2.52
C ALA A 83 -14.94 6.80 -2.67
N TRP A 84 -13.84 6.97 -3.41
CA TRP A 84 -12.76 5.99 -3.47
C TRP A 84 -11.90 6.06 -2.21
N ILE A 85 -11.67 4.91 -1.60
CA ILE A 85 -10.90 4.79 -0.35
C ILE A 85 -9.55 4.16 -0.66
N HIS A 86 -8.48 4.86 -0.33
CA HIS A 86 -7.12 4.33 -0.49
C HIS A 86 -6.89 3.09 0.38
N TYR A 87 -6.23 2.07 -0.17
CA TYR A 87 -6.09 0.74 0.46
C TYR A 87 -5.43 0.76 1.84
N THR A 88 -4.57 1.74 2.12
CA THR A 88 -3.90 1.89 3.43
C THR A 88 -4.85 2.20 4.58
N ARG A 89 -6.09 2.63 4.29
CA ARG A 89 -7.15 2.87 5.28
C ARG A 89 -8.16 1.74 5.39
N VAL A 90 -7.87 0.62 4.75
CA VAL A 90 -8.79 -0.51 4.62
C VAL A 90 -8.17 -1.73 5.26
N LYS A 91 -8.99 -2.54 5.95
CA LYS A 91 -8.57 -3.83 6.51
C LYS A 91 -9.60 -4.91 6.18
N LYS A 92 -9.16 -6.12 5.82
CA LYS A 92 -10.09 -7.25 5.60
C LYS A 92 -10.94 -7.51 6.85
N ALA A 93 -12.24 -7.63 6.63
CA ALA A 93 -13.23 -8.04 7.60
C ALA A 93 -13.67 -9.48 7.31
N PRO A 94 -14.02 -10.26 8.34
CA PRO A 94 -14.71 -11.51 8.12
C PRO A 94 -16.07 -11.24 7.46
N THR A 95 -16.56 -12.20 6.67
CA THR A 95 -17.91 -12.10 6.11
C THR A 95 -18.93 -12.07 7.25
N PRO A 96 -20.05 -11.34 7.11
CA PRO A 96 -21.04 -11.17 8.19
C PRO A 96 -21.61 -12.48 8.72
N TRP A 97 -21.67 -13.52 7.86
CA TRP A 97 -22.17 -14.86 8.20
C TRP A 97 -21.09 -15.80 8.76
N LYS A 98 -19.81 -15.39 8.79
CA LYS A 98 -18.75 -16.20 9.37
C LYS A 98 -18.65 -15.92 10.86
N ILE A 99 -19.02 -16.92 11.66
CA ILE A 99 -18.87 -16.87 13.12
C ILE A 99 -17.38 -16.73 13.45
N ILE A 100 -17.00 -15.60 14.03
CA ILE A 100 -15.63 -15.35 14.48
C ILE A 100 -15.39 -16.24 15.71
N LYS A 101 -14.58 -17.29 15.55
CA LYS A 101 -14.14 -18.11 16.68
C LYS A 101 -12.89 -17.49 17.30
N TRP A 102 -12.99 -17.15 18.57
CA TRP A 102 -11.87 -16.68 19.36
C TRP A 102 -11.30 -17.84 20.15
N LYS A 103 -9.97 -17.98 20.13
CA LYS A 103 -9.27 -18.95 20.96
C LYS A 103 -8.36 -18.23 21.93
N SER A 104 -8.49 -18.55 23.22
CA SER A 104 -7.53 -18.14 24.24
C SER A 104 -6.46 -19.21 24.39
N THR A 105 -5.22 -18.79 24.62
CA THR A 105 -4.10 -19.69 24.93
C THR A 105 -3.34 -19.12 26.12
N SER A 106 -3.16 -19.94 27.16
CA SER A 106 -2.32 -19.57 28.29
C SER A 106 -0.86 -19.56 27.84
N THR A 107 -0.20 -18.41 27.98
CA THR A 107 1.23 -18.21 27.66
C THR A 107 2.08 -18.16 28.94
N GLY A 108 1.45 -18.27 30.11
CA GLY A 108 2.08 -18.22 31.41
C GLY A 108 1.03 -18.15 32.53
N PRO A 109 1.44 -18.22 33.81
CA PRO A 109 0.52 -18.33 34.94
C PRO A 109 -0.49 -17.17 35.04
N LEU A 110 -0.13 -15.97 34.55
CA LEU A 110 -0.99 -14.79 34.51
C LEU A 110 -1.05 -14.15 33.11
N LYS A 111 -0.77 -14.91 32.05
CA LYS A 111 -0.71 -14.37 30.68
C LYS A 111 -1.64 -15.15 29.75
N LEU A 112 -2.62 -14.45 29.20
CA LEU A 112 -3.52 -14.97 28.18
C LEU A 112 -3.25 -14.30 26.84
N ARG A 113 -3.24 -15.10 25.78
CA ARG A 113 -3.20 -14.62 24.41
C ARG A 113 -4.49 -15.00 23.71
N ILE A 114 -5.20 -14.00 23.18
CA ILE A 114 -6.42 -14.20 22.42
C ILE A 114 -6.09 -14.03 20.94
N ARG A 115 -6.48 -14.99 20.09
CA ARG A 115 -6.33 -14.91 18.64
C ARG A 115 -7.65 -15.24 17.93
N ARG A 116 -7.85 -14.61 16.76
CA ARG A 116 -8.89 -15.00 15.80
C ARG A 116 -8.43 -16.26 15.08
N GLN A 117 -9.35 -17.20 14.89
CA GLN A 117 -9.13 -18.49 14.22
C GLN A 117 -9.44 -18.42 12.72
#